data_AF-A0A3D6CMA1-F1
#
_entry.id   AF-A0A3D6CMA1-F1
#
_cell.length_a   1.000
_cell.length_b   1.000
_cell.length_c   1.000
_cell.angle_alpha   90.00
_cell.angle_beta   90.00
_cell.angle_gamma   90.00
#
_symmetry.space_group_name_H-M   'P 1'
#
loop_
_entity.id
_entity.type
_entity.pdbx_description
1 polymer ?
#
loop_
_entity_poly.entity_id
_entity_poly.type
_entity_poly.pdbx_seq_one_letter_code
_entity_poly.pdbx_strand_id
1 'polypeptide(L)'
;NSRVLYADSLLIISLDVYLGGNHKFYADFPAYIKENNTKEHLIVDVAAAFIAKQLPRAQERSFIAKMIYEGKKMYLLDCYLPSVSDKVKSGHEEGKLNWAVTNEEQVWSYFIEKELLFSTDQNLNKRFIDPAPFSKFYREQDHLSPGSIGVWVGWQIVRSYMKHNDVSLQDLLKINELDLFTKSKYKPRK
;
A
#
# COMPACT_ATOMS: atom_id res chain seq x y z
N ASN A 1 12.37 -6.24 12.13
CA ASN A 1 13.33 -6.54 11.04
C ASN A 1 13.15 -5.53 9.91
N SER A 2 14.07 -4.58 9.81
CA SER A 2 14.10 -3.60 8.72
C SER A 2 15.03 -4.12 7.63
N ARG A 3 14.52 -4.32 6.41
CA ARG A 3 15.29 -4.82 5.25
C ARG A 3 16.30 -3.77 4.75
N VAL A 4 15.90 -2.51 4.83
CA VAL A 4 16.69 -1.33 4.52
C VAL A 4 16.59 -0.37 5.70
N LEU A 5 17.72 0.18 6.12
CA LEU A 5 17.80 1.25 7.11
C LEU A 5 18.43 2.47 6.45
N TYR A 6 17.68 3.57 6.42
CA TYR A 6 18.18 4.89 6.02
C TYR A 6 18.35 5.76 7.26
N ALA A 7 19.59 6.16 7.54
CA ALA A 7 19.99 6.94 8.69
C ALA A 7 20.94 8.07 8.25
N ASP A 8 20.36 9.25 7.99
CA ASP A 8 21.06 10.48 7.59
C ASP A 8 21.97 10.31 6.35
N SER A 9 23.25 9.97 6.55
CA SER A 9 24.21 9.72 5.47
C SER A 9 24.39 8.24 5.12
N LEU A 10 23.77 7.32 5.86
CA LEU A 10 23.96 5.87 5.71
C LEU A 10 22.72 5.19 5.14
N LEU A 11 22.94 4.35 4.13
CA LEU A 11 21.96 3.41 3.60
C LEU A 11 22.49 1.99 3.81
N ILE A 12 21.88 1.25 4.73
CA ILE A 12 22.25 -0.12 5.08
C ILE A 12 21.20 -1.07 4.50
N ILE A 13 21.64 -2.07 3.76
CA ILE A 13 20.78 -3.02 3.04
C ILE A 13 21.16 -4.44 3.44
N SER A 14 20.20 -5.19 3.97
CA SER A 14 20.34 -6.62 4.29
C SER A 14 20.18 -7.45 3.01
N LEU A 15 21.28 -7.81 2.35
CA LEU A 15 21.22 -8.54 1.08
C LEU A 15 20.70 -9.98 1.23
N ASP A 16 20.78 -10.55 2.42
CA ASP A 16 20.31 -11.88 2.77
C ASP A 16 18.79 -12.04 2.67
N VAL A 17 18.01 -10.96 2.55
CA VAL A 17 16.55 -10.99 2.30
C VAL A 17 16.17 -10.84 0.82
N TYR A 18 17.14 -10.82 -0.11
CA TYR A 18 16.90 -10.68 -1.55
C TYR A 18 17.50 -11.83 -2.40
N LEU A 19 17.65 -13.03 -1.82
CA LEU A 19 18.28 -14.19 -2.48
C LEU A 19 17.33 -14.97 -3.41
N GLY A 20 16.10 -14.50 -3.58
CA GLY A 20 15.03 -15.16 -4.34
C GLY A 20 14.05 -15.91 -3.42
N GLY A 21 12.74 -15.80 -3.66
CA GLY A 21 11.72 -16.33 -2.74
C GLY A 21 11.74 -17.85 -2.49
N ASN A 22 12.38 -18.61 -3.37
CA ASN A 22 12.56 -20.06 -3.24
C ASN A 22 13.88 -20.45 -2.53
N HIS A 23 14.66 -19.48 -2.04
CA HIS A 23 15.92 -19.77 -1.37
C HIS A 23 15.69 -20.55 -0.05
N LYS A 24 16.54 -21.55 0.22
CA LYS A 24 16.41 -22.46 1.38
C LYS A 24 16.33 -21.77 2.74
N PHE A 25 16.91 -20.56 2.86
CA PHE A 25 16.86 -19.76 4.09
C PHE A 25 15.47 -19.22 4.43
N TYR A 26 14.52 -19.25 3.48
CA TYR A 26 13.16 -18.76 3.68
C TYR A 26 12.14 -19.90 3.79
N ALA A 27 12.58 -21.15 4.01
CA ALA A 27 11.69 -22.31 4.04
C ALA A 27 10.51 -22.10 5.02
N ASP A 28 10.82 -21.61 6.22
CA ASP A 28 9.85 -21.38 7.30
C ASP A 28 9.09 -20.06 7.19
N PHE A 29 9.39 -19.23 6.18
CA PHE A 29 8.76 -17.93 6.03
C PHE A 29 7.40 -18.08 5.33
N PRO A 30 6.39 -17.29 5.73
CA PRO A 30 5.11 -17.27 5.03
C PRO A 30 5.29 -16.98 3.53
N ALA A 31 4.55 -17.68 2.68
CA ALA A 31 4.68 -17.60 1.22
C ALA A 31 4.59 -16.16 0.70
N TYR A 32 3.56 -15.42 1.14
CA TYR A 32 3.32 -14.02 0.76
C TYR A 32 4.42 -13.04 1.22
N ILE A 33 5.28 -13.44 2.18
CA ILE A 33 6.43 -12.64 2.61
C ILE A 33 7.65 -12.96 1.76
N LYS A 34 7.95 -14.25 1.57
CA LYS A 34 9.16 -14.67 0.87
C LYS A 34 9.09 -14.49 -0.63
N GLU A 35 7.88 -14.42 -1.22
CA GLU A 35 7.74 -14.11 -2.64
C GLU A 35 8.41 -12.77 -3.02
N ASN A 36 8.40 -11.80 -2.10
CA ASN A 36 9.03 -10.49 -2.31
C ASN A 36 10.51 -10.45 -1.88
N ASN A 37 11.12 -11.59 -1.54
CA ASN A 37 12.56 -11.67 -1.22
C ASN A 37 13.39 -11.78 -2.49
N THR A 38 13.21 -10.85 -3.43
CA THR A 38 13.87 -10.87 -4.73
C THR A 38 14.61 -9.56 -5.02
N LYS A 39 15.58 -9.61 -5.93
CA LYS A 39 16.38 -8.44 -6.31
C LYS A 39 15.52 -7.27 -6.81
N GLU A 40 14.41 -7.56 -7.47
CA GLU A 40 13.49 -6.55 -8.01
C GLU A 40 12.81 -5.73 -6.91
N HIS A 41 12.60 -6.30 -5.73
CA HIS A 41 11.98 -5.62 -4.59
C HIS A 41 12.98 -4.78 -3.77
N LEU A 42 14.29 -4.97 -3.95
CA LEU A 42 15.31 -4.20 -3.25
C LEU A 42 15.14 -2.70 -3.48
N ILE A 43 14.95 -2.28 -4.73
CA ILE A 43 14.82 -0.86 -5.05
C ILE A 43 13.53 -0.26 -4.48
N VAL A 44 12.46 -1.06 -4.38
CA VAL A 44 11.19 -0.67 -3.74
C VAL A 44 11.40 -0.45 -2.25
N ASP A 45 12.08 -1.37 -1.56
CA ASP A 45 12.38 -1.25 -0.13
C ASP A 45 13.31 -0.06 0.16
N VAL A 46 14.27 0.22 -0.72
CA VAL A 46 15.12 1.41 -0.63
C VAL A 46 14.27 2.68 -0.74
N ALA A 47 13.44 2.80 -1.78
CA ALA A 47 12.57 3.95 -1.95
C ALA A 47 11.59 4.12 -0.76
N ALA A 48 11.03 3.02 -0.26
CA ALA A 48 10.17 3.03 0.92
C ALA A 48 10.89 3.55 2.18
N ALA A 49 12.17 3.21 2.37
CA ALA A 49 12.98 3.73 3.48
C ALA A 49 13.18 5.26 3.40
N PHE A 50 13.37 5.82 2.21
CA PHE A 50 13.40 7.28 2.00
C PHE A 50 12.04 7.93 2.26
N ILE A 51 10.97 7.35 1.70
CA ILE A 51 9.58 7.82 1.85
C ILE A 51 9.19 7.89 3.34
N ALA A 52 9.57 6.88 4.13
CA ALA A 52 9.28 6.83 5.56
C ALA A 52 9.89 7.98 6.38
N LYS A 53 10.94 8.64 5.87
CA LYS A 53 11.53 9.84 6.50
C LYS A 53 10.87 11.14 6.04
N GLN A 54 10.21 11.13 4.88
CA GLN A 54 9.62 12.31 4.27
C GLN A 54 8.16 12.51 4.67
N LEU A 55 7.41 11.43 4.91
CA LEU A 55 6.03 11.56 5.37
C LEU A 55 5.96 11.99 6.84
N PRO A 56 5.17 13.03 7.16
CA PRO A 56 4.83 13.30 8.54
C PRO A 56 4.04 12.12 9.14
N ARG A 57 3.98 12.04 10.47
CA ARG A 57 3.17 11.02 11.14
C ARG A 57 1.68 11.31 10.88
N ALA A 58 0.90 10.27 10.54
CA ALA A 58 -0.55 10.38 10.44
C ALA A 58 -1.15 10.90 11.75
N GLN A 59 -1.99 11.95 11.65
CA GLN A 59 -2.68 12.54 12.79
C GLN A 59 -4.10 11.96 12.93
N GLU A 60 -4.74 11.68 11.79
CA GLU A 60 -6.08 11.14 11.70
C GLU A 60 -6.15 9.63 11.99
N ARG A 61 -7.19 9.21 12.71
CA ARG A 61 -7.37 7.82 13.15
C ARG A 61 -8.39 7.04 12.34
N SER A 62 -9.17 7.71 11.49
CA SER A 62 -10.19 7.08 10.66
C SER A 62 -9.57 6.11 9.66
N PHE A 63 -10.34 5.09 9.29
CA PHE A 63 -9.90 4.07 8.36
C PHE A 63 -9.52 4.66 6.98
N ILE A 64 -10.34 5.58 6.45
CA ILE A 64 -10.07 6.29 5.20
C ILE A 64 -8.76 7.08 5.26
N ALA A 65 -8.50 7.75 6.38
CA ALA A 65 -7.25 8.49 6.53
C ALA A 65 -6.05 7.55 6.52
N LYS A 66 -6.11 6.43 7.23
CA LYS A 66 -5.03 5.43 7.21
C LYS A 66 -4.81 4.83 5.81
N MET A 67 -5.89 4.55 5.07
CA MET A 67 -5.78 4.10 3.68
C MET A 67 -5.06 5.13 2.81
N ILE A 68 -5.45 6.40 2.89
CA ILE A 68 -4.82 7.49 2.14
C ILE A 68 -3.37 7.71 2.56
N TYR A 69 -3.06 7.57 3.85
CA TYR A 69 -1.69 7.67 4.36
C TYR A 69 -0.77 6.62 3.71
N GLU A 70 -1.20 5.36 3.67
CA GLU A 70 -0.45 4.32 2.94
C GLU A 70 -0.47 4.57 1.42
N GLY A 71 -1.58 5.07 0.88
CA GLY A 71 -1.71 5.47 -0.51
C GLY A 71 -0.74 6.57 -0.94
N LYS A 72 -0.41 7.52 -0.06
CA LYS A 72 0.62 8.55 -0.30
C LYS A 72 1.99 7.91 -0.47
N LYS A 73 2.32 6.90 0.34
CA LYS A 73 3.58 6.15 0.18
C LYS A 73 3.64 5.44 -1.16
N MET A 74 2.55 4.78 -1.55
CA MET A 74 2.46 4.11 -2.84
C MET A 74 2.57 5.09 -4.03
N TYR A 75 1.95 6.26 -3.92
CA TYR A 75 2.09 7.30 -4.95
C TYR A 75 3.52 7.85 -5.03
N LEU A 76 4.23 8.00 -3.91
CA LEU A 76 5.65 8.36 -3.95
C LEU A 76 6.51 7.29 -4.62
N LEU A 77 6.17 6.01 -4.45
CA LEU A 77 6.82 4.94 -5.21
C LEU A 77 6.55 5.09 -6.72
N ASP A 78 5.36 5.52 -7.15
CA ASP A 78 5.10 5.84 -8.56
C ASP A 78 6.04 6.95 -9.07
N CYS A 79 6.22 8.01 -8.28
CA CYS A 79 7.09 9.12 -8.65
C CYS A 79 8.57 8.74 -8.67
N TYR A 80 9.02 7.93 -7.70
CA TYR A 80 10.45 7.60 -7.54
C TYR A 80 10.88 6.45 -8.45
N LEU A 81 9.96 5.53 -8.76
CA LEU A 81 10.22 4.30 -9.50
C LEU A 81 9.26 4.17 -10.70
N PRO A 82 9.29 5.11 -11.68
CA PRO A 82 8.33 5.15 -12.78
C PRO A 82 8.45 3.95 -13.74
N SER A 83 9.60 3.28 -13.79
CA SER A 83 9.85 2.09 -14.60
C SER A 83 9.51 0.77 -13.89
N VAL A 84 9.22 0.82 -12.59
CA VAL A 84 8.85 -0.37 -11.81
C VAL A 84 7.35 -0.60 -11.93
N SER A 85 6.93 -1.85 -12.09
CA SER A 85 5.52 -2.19 -12.25
C SER A 85 4.76 -2.12 -10.92
N ASP A 86 3.45 -1.90 -10.99
CA ASP A 86 2.59 -1.86 -9.79
C ASP A 86 2.60 -3.19 -9.03
N LYS A 87 2.78 -4.31 -9.72
CA LYS A 87 3.00 -5.63 -9.12
C LYS A 87 4.18 -5.63 -8.15
N VAL A 88 5.33 -5.16 -8.62
CA VAL A 88 6.57 -5.13 -7.81
C VAL A 88 6.48 -4.07 -6.71
N LYS A 89 5.86 -2.91 -6.96
CA LYS A 89 5.64 -1.89 -5.90
C LYS A 89 4.73 -2.40 -4.79
N SER A 90 3.64 -3.08 -5.16
CA SER A 90 2.65 -3.60 -4.19
C SER A 90 3.10 -4.88 -3.49
N GLY A 91 4.02 -5.64 -4.10
CA GLY A 91 4.46 -6.92 -3.57
C GLY A 91 3.35 -7.98 -3.57
N HIS A 92 2.39 -7.86 -4.50
CA HIS A 92 1.31 -8.83 -4.68
C HIS A 92 1.53 -9.66 -5.94
N GLU A 93 1.11 -10.93 -5.88
CA GLU A 93 0.95 -11.76 -7.07
C GLU A 93 0.07 -11.06 -8.12
N GLU A 94 0.35 -11.34 -9.38
CA GLU A 94 -0.38 -10.72 -10.50
C GLU A 94 -1.88 -11.03 -10.45
N GLY A 95 -2.27 -12.25 -10.07
CA GLY A 95 -3.68 -12.62 -9.89
C GLY A 95 -4.38 -11.81 -8.80
N LYS A 96 -3.69 -11.53 -7.70
CA LYS A 96 -4.20 -10.71 -6.58
C LYS A 96 -4.34 -9.25 -6.98
N LEU A 97 -3.36 -8.72 -7.71
CA LEU A 97 -3.42 -7.37 -8.24
C LEU A 97 -4.57 -7.21 -9.25
N ASN A 98 -4.72 -8.15 -10.17
CA ASN A 98 -5.84 -8.17 -11.12
C ASN A 98 -7.18 -8.26 -10.40
N TRP A 99 -7.27 -9.05 -9.33
CA TRP A 99 -8.47 -9.07 -8.49
C TRP A 99 -8.76 -7.69 -7.88
N ALA A 100 -7.74 -7.00 -7.37
CA ALA A 100 -7.89 -5.66 -6.78
C ALA A 100 -8.45 -4.65 -7.78
N VAL A 101 -7.96 -4.69 -9.02
CA VAL A 101 -8.43 -3.84 -10.13
C VAL A 101 -9.88 -4.17 -10.48
N THR A 102 -10.20 -5.45 -10.72
CA THR A 102 -11.54 -5.86 -11.17
C THR A 102 -12.62 -5.71 -10.10
N ASN A 103 -12.26 -5.78 -8.82
CA ASN A 103 -13.21 -5.71 -7.71
C ASN A 103 -13.18 -4.36 -6.96
N GLU A 104 -12.49 -3.34 -7.50
CA GLU A 104 -12.30 -2.04 -6.85
C GLU A 104 -13.65 -1.40 -6.44
N GLU A 105 -14.64 -1.42 -7.32
CA GLU A 105 -16.00 -0.91 -7.05
C GLU A 105 -16.69 -1.70 -5.93
N GLN A 106 -16.62 -3.03 -5.97
CA GLN A 106 -17.27 -3.88 -4.97
C GLN A 106 -16.64 -3.71 -3.58
N VAL A 107 -15.32 -3.59 -3.51
CA VAL A 107 -14.59 -3.30 -2.27
C VAL A 107 -15.00 -1.94 -1.72
N TRP A 108 -15.06 -0.92 -2.59
CA TRP A 108 -15.49 0.42 -2.18
C TRP A 108 -16.93 0.43 -1.66
N SER A 109 -17.87 -0.20 -2.37
CA SER A 109 -19.26 -0.34 -1.94
C SER A 109 -19.37 -1.05 -0.61
N TYR A 110 -18.60 -2.13 -0.38
CA TYR A 110 -18.56 -2.79 0.93
C TYR A 110 -18.12 -1.85 2.04
N PHE A 111 -17.09 -1.01 1.83
CA PHE A 111 -16.64 -0.05 2.84
C PHE A 111 -17.69 1.02 3.15
N ILE A 112 -18.48 1.43 2.15
CA ILE A 112 -19.58 2.38 2.33
C ILE A 112 -20.76 1.71 3.05
N GLU A 113 -21.24 0.57 2.56
CA GLU A 113 -22.39 -0.16 3.11
C GLU A 113 -22.19 -0.61 4.56
N LYS A 114 -20.94 -0.89 4.94
CA LYS A 114 -20.57 -1.27 6.31
C LYS A 114 -20.12 -0.06 7.15
N GLU A 115 -20.24 1.16 6.63
CA GLU A 115 -19.91 2.42 7.31
C GLU A 115 -18.46 2.45 7.86
N LEU A 116 -17.53 1.81 7.15
CA LEU A 116 -16.18 1.57 7.67
C LEU A 116 -15.25 2.77 7.50
N LEU A 117 -15.49 3.62 6.50
CA LEU A 117 -14.54 4.67 6.10
C LEU A 117 -14.14 5.61 7.26
N PHE A 118 -15.10 6.07 8.04
CA PHE A 118 -14.84 6.99 9.14
C PHE A 118 -14.66 6.29 10.50
N SER A 119 -14.72 4.96 10.53
CA SER A 119 -14.50 4.18 11.74
C SER A 119 -13.05 4.30 12.23
N THR A 120 -12.89 4.33 13.56
CA THR A 120 -11.58 4.30 14.23
C THR A 120 -11.23 2.91 14.78
N ASP A 121 -12.00 1.87 14.44
CA ASP A 121 -11.73 0.49 14.86
C ASP A 121 -10.35 0.03 14.35
N GLN A 122 -9.48 -0.35 15.28
CA GLN A 122 -8.13 -0.81 14.97
C GLN A 122 -8.12 -2.18 14.30
N ASN A 123 -9.17 -2.99 14.44
CA ASN A 123 -9.27 -4.27 13.76
C ASN A 123 -9.34 -4.11 12.23
N LEU A 124 -9.79 -2.95 11.73
CA LEU A 124 -9.79 -2.66 10.29
C LEU A 124 -8.38 -2.65 9.71
N ASN A 125 -7.37 -2.25 10.49
CA ASN A 125 -5.98 -2.29 10.04
C ASN A 125 -5.56 -3.74 9.72
N LYS A 126 -5.78 -4.66 10.66
CA LYS A 126 -5.44 -6.09 10.48
C LYS A 126 -6.22 -6.75 9.35
N ARG A 127 -7.39 -6.22 9.02
CA ARG A 127 -8.27 -6.78 7.98
C ARG A 127 -7.93 -6.28 6.58
N PHE A 128 -7.48 -5.03 6.46
CA PHE A 128 -7.42 -4.33 5.16
C PHE A 128 -6.16 -3.50 4.92
N ILE A 129 -5.29 -3.27 5.90
CA ILE A 129 -4.09 -2.42 5.75
C ILE A 129 -2.81 -3.20 6.00
N ASP A 130 -2.74 -3.93 7.11
CA ASP A 130 -1.53 -4.65 7.52
C ASP A 130 -1.24 -5.80 6.54
N PRO A 131 0.05 -6.13 6.29
CA PRO A 131 0.42 -7.24 5.42
C PRO A 131 -0.22 -8.56 5.85
N ALA A 132 -0.83 -9.25 4.89
CA ALA A 132 -1.54 -10.51 5.07
C ALA A 132 -1.58 -11.28 3.75
N PRO A 133 -1.88 -12.60 3.75
CA PRO A 133 -2.08 -13.35 2.51
C PRO A 133 -3.34 -12.93 1.74
N PHE A 134 -4.32 -12.34 2.42
CA PHE A 134 -5.56 -11.81 1.85
C PHE A 134 -6.27 -10.87 2.83
N SER A 135 -7.21 -10.07 2.32
CA SER A 135 -8.04 -9.16 3.12
C SER A 135 -9.33 -9.84 3.60
N LYS A 136 -9.79 -9.50 4.81
CA LYS A 136 -10.89 -10.23 5.48
C LYS A 136 -12.22 -9.48 5.38
N PHE A 137 -13.04 -9.87 4.40
CA PHE A 137 -14.42 -9.41 4.25
C PHE A 137 -15.42 -10.33 4.99
N TYR A 138 -14.94 -11.47 5.51
CA TYR A 138 -15.72 -12.56 6.10
C TYR A 138 -16.61 -13.25 5.06
N ARG A 139 -16.03 -13.52 3.87
CA ARG A 139 -16.64 -14.28 2.78
C ARG A 139 -15.75 -15.46 2.39
N GLU A 140 -16.33 -16.48 1.75
CA GLU A 140 -15.60 -17.69 1.34
C GLU A 140 -14.44 -17.39 0.36
N GLN A 141 -14.64 -16.37 -0.49
CA GLN A 141 -13.71 -15.99 -1.55
C GLN A 141 -12.68 -14.94 -1.11
N ASP A 142 -12.58 -14.64 0.18
CA ASP A 142 -11.60 -13.68 0.72
C ASP A 142 -10.17 -14.03 0.28
N HIS A 143 -9.86 -15.32 0.18
CA HIS A 143 -8.56 -15.84 -0.25
C HIS A 143 -8.15 -15.43 -1.66
N LEU A 144 -9.04 -14.89 -2.50
CA LEU A 144 -8.72 -14.33 -3.82
C LEU A 144 -8.26 -12.87 -3.75
N SER A 145 -8.65 -12.14 -2.71
CA SER A 145 -8.27 -10.74 -2.53
C SER A 145 -6.79 -10.60 -2.16
N PRO A 146 -6.09 -9.52 -2.56
CA PRO A 146 -4.78 -9.23 -2.01
C PRO A 146 -4.89 -8.97 -0.51
N GLY A 147 -3.80 -9.22 0.22
CA GLY A 147 -3.63 -8.59 1.53
C GLY A 147 -3.64 -7.07 1.39
N SER A 148 -3.89 -6.34 2.47
CA SER A 148 -3.75 -4.89 2.44
C SER A 148 -4.60 -4.18 1.36
N ILE A 149 -5.78 -4.68 0.98
CA ILE A 149 -6.61 -4.09 -0.09
C ILE A 149 -6.98 -2.61 0.16
N GLY A 150 -7.04 -2.18 1.41
CA GLY A 150 -7.22 -0.78 1.78
C GLY A 150 -6.04 0.11 1.36
N VAL A 151 -4.81 -0.43 1.31
CA VAL A 151 -3.64 0.27 0.74
C VAL A 151 -3.84 0.48 -0.76
N TRP A 152 -4.32 -0.54 -1.48
CA TRP A 152 -4.66 -0.41 -2.90
C TRP A 152 -5.72 0.69 -3.12
N VAL A 153 -6.83 0.66 -2.39
CA VAL A 153 -7.88 1.70 -2.50
C VAL A 153 -7.33 3.08 -2.16
N GLY A 154 -6.54 3.20 -1.08
CA GLY A 154 -5.86 4.45 -0.71
C GLY A 154 -4.95 4.98 -1.81
N TRP A 155 -4.20 4.10 -2.47
CA TRP A 155 -3.33 4.45 -3.59
C TRP A 155 -4.12 5.01 -4.77
N GLN A 156 -5.25 4.39 -5.10
CA GLN A 156 -6.14 4.85 -6.18
C GLN A 156 -6.80 6.19 -5.85
N ILE A 157 -7.16 6.44 -4.59
CA ILE A 157 -7.66 7.75 -4.13
C ILE A 157 -6.60 8.83 -4.33
N VAL A 158 -5.35 8.57 -3.94
CA VAL A 158 -4.24 9.52 -4.07
C VAL A 158 -3.89 9.77 -5.54
N ARG A 159 -3.87 8.73 -6.38
CA ARG A 159 -3.74 8.86 -7.84
C ARG A 159 -4.85 9.74 -8.41
N SER A 160 -6.10 9.53 -7.99
CA SER A 160 -7.23 10.37 -8.41
C SER A 160 -7.06 11.83 -7.97
N TYR A 161 -6.61 12.06 -6.74
CA TYR A 161 -6.33 13.41 -6.24
C TYR A 161 -5.29 14.12 -7.09
N MET A 162 -4.12 13.51 -7.30
CA MET A 162 -3.04 14.12 -8.09
C MET A 162 -3.39 14.31 -9.56
N LYS A 163 -4.31 13.51 -10.10
CA LYS A 163 -4.82 13.67 -11.47
C LYS A 163 -5.75 14.87 -11.63
N HIS A 164 -6.55 15.18 -10.62
CA HIS A 164 -7.61 16.20 -10.70
C HIS A 164 -7.26 17.53 -10.03
N ASN A 165 -6.06 17.63 -9.45
CA ASN A 165 -5.58 18.82 -8.75
C ASN A 165 -4.16 19.13 -9.24
N ASP A 166 -3.92 20.38 -9.63
CA ASP A 166 -2.59 20.86 -10.02
C ASP A 166 -1.81 21.24 -8.76
N VAL A 167 -1.14 20.24 -8.16
CA VAL A 167 -0.42 20.38 -6.88
C VAL A 167 0.93 19.68 -6.95
N SER A 168 1.90 20.19 -6.19
CA SER A 168 3.23 19.60 -6.13
C SER A 168 3.26 18.33 -5.28
N LEU A 169 4.34 17.54 -5.43
CA LEU A 169 4.58 16.39 -4.55
C LEU A 169 4.78 16.82 -3.08
N GLN A 170 5.35 18.00 -2.85
CA GLN A 170 5.52 18.59 -1.53
C GLN A 170 4.17 18.94 -0.89
N ASP A 171 3.19 19.38 -1.69
CA ASP A 171 1.84 19.66 -1.20
C ASP A 171 1.11 18.36 -0.82
N LEU A 172 1.29 17.29 -1.61
CA LEU A 172 0.76 15.95 -1.30
C LEU A 172 1.25 15.44 0.06
N LEU A 173 2.51 15.68 0.41
CA LEU A 173 3.08 15.28 1.70
C LEU A 173 2.43 16.01 2.88
N LYS A 174 1.99 17.27 2.68
CA LYS A 174 1.49 18.15 3.74
C LYS A 174 -0.02 18.11 3.92
N ILE A 175 -0.79 17.87 2.84
CA ILE A 175 -2.25 17.89 2.91
C ILE A 175 -2.78 16.83 3.88
N ASN A 176 -3.78 17.17 4.69
CA ASN A 176 -4.46 16.21 5.56
C ASN A 176 -5.21 15.15 4.72
N GLU A 177 -5.28 13.92 5.22
CA GLU A 177 -5.87 12.80 4.49
C GLU A 177 -7.38 13.01 4.19
N LEU A 178 -8.14 13.63 5.10
CA LEU A 178 -9.57 13.91 4.89
C LEU A 178 -9.79 15.04 3.87
N ASP A 179 -8.94 16.05 3.87
CA ASP A 179 -8.97 17.12 2.86
C ASP A 179 -8.61 16.56 1.48
N LEU A 180 -7.60 15.69 1.41
CA LEU A 180 -7.22 14.97 0.20
C LEU A 180 -8.40 14.14 -0.31
N PHE A 181 -9.04 13.37 0.58
CA PHE A 181 -10.21 12.56 0.22
C PHE A 181 -11.31 13.41 -0.44
N THR A 182 -11.69 14.52 0.22
CA THR A 182 -12.72 15.45 -0.27
C THR A 182 -12.37 16.00 -1.65
N LYS A 183 -11.09 16.34 -1.87
CA LYS A 183 -10.60 16.92 -3.14
C LYS A 183 -10.23 15.87 -4.20
N SER A 184 -10.24 14.59 -3.85
CA SER A 184 -9.75 13.51 -4.73
C SER A 184 -10.62 13.28 -5.96
N LYS A 185 -11.92 13.63 -5.86
CA LYS A 185 -12.97 13.26 -6.83
C LYS A 185 -12.99 11.75 -7.13
N TYR A 186 -12.49 10.94 -6.20
CA TYR A 186 -12.35 9.51 -6.40
C TYR A 186 -13.71 8.85 -6.62
N LYS A 187 -13.80 8.11 -7.73
CA LYS A 187 -14.90 7.23 -8.07
C LYS A 187 -14.28 5.93 -8.58
N PRO A 188 -14.50 4.79 -7.93
CA PRO A 188 -13.98 3.52 -8.42
C PRO A 188 -14.50 3.28 -9.85
N ARG A 189 -13.67 2.68 -10.71
CA ARG A 189 -14.04 2.41 -12.10
C ARG A 189 -15.13 1.33 -12.12
N LYS A 190 -16.18 1.57 -12.90
CA LYS A 190 -17.14 0.55 -13.34
C LYS A 190 -16.52 -0.38 -14.37
#